data_AF-A0A536GKZ6-F1
#
_entry.id   AF-A0A536GKZ6-F1
#
_cell.length_a   1.000
_cell.length_b   1.000
_cell.length_c   1.000
_cell.angle_alpha   90.00
_cell.angle_beta   90.00
_cell.angle_gamma   90.00
#
_symmetry.space_group_name_H-M   'P 1'
#
loop_
_entity.id
_entity.type
_entity.pdbx_description
1 polymer ?
#
loop_
_entity_poly.entity_id
_entity_poly.type
_entity_poly.pdbx_seq_one_letter_code
_entity_poly.pdbx_strand_id
1 'polypeptide(L)'
;MTDDREETTSLAGRVGDLVEGVVGVGVDVVGGAVGAARTAAHRWDERPGARVRRLRRLARQPVPYLYDLHPDARRANPRELGIKTLDVDLVAGTAVGGVTQRGSDFLPLKPFRSLNWQGRWQRIRAAIDRLAVLPPIDVVRYADRYWVLDGHNRVAAALYAGQVQIDANVVELVPPDGVPSERPGDLAAVLTESRALRNAGEGRAGGTFRDDASIDPSAESS
;
A
#
# COMPACT_ATOMS: atom_id res chain seq x y z
N MET A 1 -38.56 64.47 -21.16
CA MET A 1 -39.43 63.30 -21.11
C MET A 1 -38.51 62.10 -21.01
N THR A 2 -38.42 61.52 -19.80
CA THR A 2 -37.82 60.20 -19.41
C THR A 2 -36.40 59.90 -19.91
N ASP A 3 -35.35 59.97 -19.09
CA ASP A 3 -34.98 59.13 -17.92
C ASP A 3 -34.58 57.68 -18.26
N ASP A 4 -33.59 57.22 -17.48
CA ASP A 4 -33.00 55.89 -17.29
C ASP A 4 -31.85 55.44 -18.24
N ARG A 5 -30.58 55.47 -17.78
CA ARG A 5 -29.85 54.49 -16.91
C ARG A 5 -29.69 53.14 -17.65
N GLU A 6 -28.48 52.64 -17.94
CA GLU A 6 -27.47 52.22 -16.96
C GLU A 6 -26.02 52.36 -17.48
N GLU A 7 -25.17 52.93 -16.63
CA GLU A 7 -23.72 52.83 -16.69
C GLU A 7 -23.28 51.46 -16.16
N THR A 8 -22.51 50.71 -16.94
CA THR A 8 -21.66 49.63 -16.39
C THR A 8 -20.20 50.02 -16.56
N THR A 9 -19.63 50.53 -15.48
CA THR A 9 -18.22 50.88 -15.34
C THR A 9 -17.35 49.63 -15.50
N SER A 10 -16.69 49.54 -16.65
CA SER A 10 -15.55 48.66 -16.91
C SER A 10 -14.40 49.07 -16.00
N LEU A 11 -14.10 48.23 -15.00
CA LEU A 11 -12.98 48.42 -14.09
C LEU A 11 -11.84 47.50 -14.51
N ALA A 12 -11.10 47.96 -15.52
CA ALA A 12 -9.75 47.52 -15.79
C ALA A 12 -8.86 47.88 -14.58
N GLY A 13 -8.19 46.89 -14.01
CA GLY A 13 -7.08 47.14 -13.10
C GLY A 13 -6.80 46.02 -12.10
N ARG A 14 -5.72 45.27 -12.36
CA ARG A 14 -5.01 44.32 -11.47
C ARG A 14 -5.71 42.95 -11.44
N VAL A 15 -5.08 41.85 -11.86
CA VAL A 15 -3.82 41.32 -11.36
C VAL A 15 -3.11 40.53 -12.47
N GLY A 16 -1.92 40.98 -12.86
CA GLY A 16 -0.91 40.13 -13.49
C GLY A 16 -0.15 39.35 -12.42
N ASP A 17 0.47 38.26 -12.85
CA ASP A 17 1.36 37.33 -12.12
C ASP A 17 0.70 36.33 -11.17
N LEU A 18 0.43 35.13 -11.71
CA LEU A 18 1.05 33.89 -11.21
C LEU A 18 0.72 32.73 -12.16
N VAL A 19 1.57 32.57 -13.17
CA VAL A 19 1.75 31.31 -13.89
C VAL A 19 3.19 30.88 -13.64
N GLU A 20 3.41 29.99 -12.68
CA GLU A 20 4.53 29.05 -12.73
C GLU A 20 4.30 27.88 -11.75
N GLY A 21 4.40 26.65 -12.26
CA GLY A 21 4.59 25.47 -11.40
C GLY A 21 3.51 24.38 -11.44
N VAL A 22 2.85 24.15 -12.58
CA VAL A 22 2.18 22.87 -12.84
C VAL A 22 2.95 22.17 -13.97
N VAL A 23 3.94 21.36 -13.60
CA VAL A 23 4.63 20.50 -14.56
C VAL A 23 3.70 19.36 -14.93
N GLY A 24 3.36 19.30 -16.21
CA GLY A 24 2.40 18.38 -16.80
C GLY A 24 2.80 16.92 -16.65
N VAL A 25 1.79 16.10 -16.36
CA VAL A 25 1.84 14.65 -16.49
C VAL A 25 1.21 14.32 -17.84
N GLY A 26 2.05 14.12 -18.86
CA GLY A 26 1.65 13.47 -20.10
C GLY A 26 1.48 11.98 -19.84
N VAL A 27 0.28 11.49 -20.08
CA VAL A 27 -0.12 10.09 -19.91
C VAL A 27 -0.11 9.43 -21.28
N ASP A 28 0.87 8.56 -21.54
CA ASP A 28 0.79 7.57 -22.61
C ASP A 28 0.82 6.18 -21.97
N VAL A 29 -0.29 5.46 -22.14
CA VAL A 29 -0.58 4.17 -21.51
C VAL A 29 -0.36 3.06 -22.53
N VAL A 30 0.73 2.31 -22.39
CA VAL A 30 0.78 0.89 -22.76
C VAL A 30 1.63 0.14 -21.73
N GLY A 31 1.01 -0.79 -21.01
CA GLY A 31 1.72 -1.84 -20.24
C GLY A 31 1.94 -1.53 -18.76
N GLY A 32 1.08 -2.10 -17.91
CA GLY A 32 1.20 -2.06 -16.45
C GLY A 32 2.45 -2.76 -15.90
N ALA A 33 2.71 -2.50 -14.61
CA ALA A 33 3.79 -3.02 -13.74
C ALA A 33 5.04 -2.13 -13.55
N VAL A 34 5.30 -1.11 -14.36
CA VAL A 34 6.53 -0.27 -14.20
C VAL A 34 6.30 1.00 -13.35
N GLY A 35 5.05 1.37 -13.07
CA GLY A 35 4.70 2.63 -12.37
C GLY A 35 4.96 2.63 -10.85
N ALA A 36 4.77 1.50 -10.17
CA ALA A 36 4.94 1.42 -8.72
C ALA A 36 6.42 1.50 -8.29
N ALA A 37 7.34 1.03 -9.14
CA ALA A 37 8.76 0.99 -8.82
C ALA A 37 9.45 2.37 -8.85
N ARG A 38 8.90 3.36 -9.59
CA ARG A 38 9.58 4.67 -9.76
C ARG A 38 9.26 5.67 -8.66
N THR A 39 8.16 5.52 -7.93
CA THR A 39 7.83 6.38 -6.78
C THR A 39 8.59 5.95 -5.51
N ALA A 40 8.88 4.66 -5.33
CA ALA A 40 9.57 4.11 -4.16
C ALA A 40 11.09 4.42 -4.13
N ALA A 41 11.70 4.71 -5.29
CA ALA A 41 13.15 4.84 -5.42
C ALA A 41 13.76 6.10 -4.74
N HIS A 42 12.96 7.12 -4.39
CA HIS A 42 13.48 8.45 -4.06
C HIS A 42 13.51 8.84 -2.58
N ARG A 43 13.21 7.94 -1.62
CA ARG A 43 13.11 8.36 -0.19
C ARG A 43 13.99 7.64 0.82
N TRP A 44 14.92 6.81 0.36
CA TRP A 44 15.93 6.17 1.21
C TRP A 44 16.94 7.18 1.77
N ASP A 45 17.19 8.27 1.05
CA ASP A 45 18.28 9.21 1.36
C ASP A 45 17.83 10.42 2.21
N GLU A 46 16.57 10.48 2.63
CA GLU A 46 16.11 11.57 3.47
C GLU A 46 16.61 11.39 4.91
N ARG A 47 17.44 12.33 5.36
CA ARG A 47 17.90 12.40 6.75
C ARG A 47 16.70 12.36 7.72
N PRO A 48 16.77 11.60 8.83
CA PRO A 48 15.65 11.45 9.77
C PRO A 48 15.04 12.79 10.24
N GLY A 49 15.88 13.80 10.51
CA GLY A 49 15.39 15.13 10.93
C GLY A 49 14.59 15.87 9.86
N ALA A 50 14.95 15.73 8.57
CA ALA A 50 14.21 16.33 7.47
C ALA A 50 12.83 15.69 7.30
N ARG A 51 12.78 14.35 7.40
CA ARG A 51 11.54 13.56 7.37
C ARG A 51 10.57 14.00 8.44
N VAL A 52 11.02 14.06 9.69
CA VAL A 52 10.19 14.49 10.84
C VAL A 52 9.66 15.91 10.62
N ARG A 53 10.47 16.84 10.11
CA ARG A 53 10.01 18.20 9.80
C ARG A 53 8.94 18.21 8.70
N ARG A 54 9.10 17.42 7.63
CA ARG A 54 8.09 17.29 6.58
C ARG A 54 6.77 16.74 7.14
N LEU A 55 6.83 15.62 7.86
CA LEU A 55 5.64 14.99 8.45
C LEU A 55 4.90 15.94 9.40
N ARG A 56 5.63 16.71 10.23
CA ARG A 56 5.03 17.72 11.11
C ARG A 56 4.35 18.88 10.37
N ARG A 57 4.80 19.21 9.15
CA ARG A 57 4.10 20.18 8.29
C ARG A 57 2.81 19.58 7.74
N LEU A 58 2.86 18.35 7.24
CA LEU A 58 1.70 17.61 6.73
C LEU A 58 0.67 17.33 7.83
N ALA A 59 1.09 17.13 9.08
CA ALA A 59 0.22 16.94 10.24
C ALA A 59 -0.77 18.10 10.50
N ARG A 60 -0.55 19.26 9.87
CA ARG A 60 -1.47 20.41 9.95
C ARG A 60 -2.64 20.29 8.99
N GLN A 61 -2.49 19.47 7.94
CA GLN A 61 -3.55 19.20 6.98
C GLN A 61 -4.35 18.00 7.46
N PRO A 62 -5.69 18.02 7.34
CA PRO A 62 -6.51 16.86 7.67
C PRO A 62 -6.09 15.67 6.82
N VAL A 63 -6.16 14.47 7.39
CA VAL A 63 -5.95 13.25 6.60
C VAL A 63 -7.03 13.15 5.51
N PRO A 64 -6.68 12.82 4.26
CA PRO A 64 -7.66 12.59 3.21
C PRO A 64 -8.64 11.47 3.60
N TYR A 65 -9.92 11.70 3.35
CA TYR A 65 -10.97 10.71 3.59
C TYR A 65 -11.40 10.05 2.28
N LEU A 66 -11.44 8.71 2.28
CA LEU A 66 -11.74 7.91 1.10
C LEU A 66 -13.01 8.38 0.41
N TYR A 67 -14.11 8.48 1.15
CA TYR A 67 -15.43 8.68 0.56
C TYR A 67 -15.73 10.12 0.18
N ASP A 68 -14.86 11.08 0.55
CA ASP A 68 -14.94 12.45 0.04
C ASP A 68 -14.24 12.55 -1.32
N LEU A 69 -13.12 11.83 -1.49
CA LEU A 69 -12.37 11.80 -2.75
C LEU A 69 -12.94 10.82 -3.77
N HIS A 70 -13.52 9.73 -3.29
CA HIS A 70 -14.09 8.63 -4.06
C HIS A 70 -15.48 8.25 -3.52
N PRO A 71 -16.53 9.03 -3.84
CA PRO A 71 -17.89 8.76 -3.36
C PRO A 71 -18.47 7.43 -3.88
N ASP A 72 -18.01 7.01 -5.06
CA ASP A 72 -18.30 5.73 -5.72
C ASP A 72 -17.83 4.51 -4.93
N ALA A 73 -16.76 4.64 -4.13
CA ALA A 73 -16.30 3.59 -3.22
C ALA A 73 -17.39 3.11 -2.25
N ARG A 74 -18.43 3.91 -1.97
CA ARG A 74 -19.58 3.50 -1.14
C ARG A 74 -20.43 2.40 -1.77
N ARG A 75 -20.41 2.30 -3.10
CA ARG A 75 -21.16 1.31 -3.89
C ARG A 75 -20.30 0.12 -4.31
N ALA A 76 -19.01 0.17 -4.01
CA ALA A 76 -18.06 -0.87 -4.35
C ALA A 76 -18.35 -2.16 -3.56
N ASN A 77 -18.09 -3.30 -4.19
CA ASN A 77 -18.20 -4.60 -3.56
C ASN A 77 -16.89 -4.92 -2.81
N PRO A 78 -16.94 -5.15 -1.48
CA PRO A 78 -15.75 -5.52 -0.72
C PRO A 78 -15.31 -6.94 -1.05
N ARG A 79 -14.00 -7.12 -1.20
CA ARG A 79 -13.36 -8.39 -1.47
C ARG A 79 -12.10 -8.56 -0.64
N GLU A 80 -12.07 -9.62 0.15
CA GLU A 80 -10.91 -9.97 0.97
C GLU A 80 -9.71 -10.39 0.10
N LEU A 81 -8.57 -9.73 0.30
CA LEU A 81 -7.28 -10.10 -0.27
C LEU A 81 -6.33 -10.73 0.77
N GLY A 82 -6.68 -10.67 2.06
CA GLY A 82 -5.89 -11.23 3.15
C GLY A 82 -4.68 -10.38 3.56
N ILE A 83 -3.72 -11.01 4.23
CA ILE A 83 -2.50 -10.34 4.72
C ILE A 83 -1.54 -10.09 3.56
N LYS A 84 -1.09 -8.84 3.43
CA LYS A 84 -0.10 -8.41 2.43
C LYS A 84 0.85 -7.38 3.01
N THR A 85 2.08 -7.42 2.53
CA THR A 85 3.06 -6.36 2.75
C THR A 85 2.86 -5.30 1.68
N LEU A 86 2.60 -4.05 2.09
CA LEU A 86 2.37 -2.92 1.19
C LEU A 86 3.37 -1.80 1.44
N ASP A 87 3.66 -1.04 0.39
CA ASP A 87 4.49 0.16 0.51
C ASP A 87 3.72 1.24 1.28
N VAL A 88 4.35 1.80 2.32
CA VAL A 88 3.75 2.82 3.19
C VAL A 88 3.32 4.05 2.37
N ASP A 89 4.01 4.33 1.27
CA ASP A 89 3.74 5.45 0.35
C ASP A 89 2.44 5.31 -0.45
N LEU A 90 1.90 4.10 -0.53
CA LEU A 90 0.62 3.82 -1.18
C LEU A 90 -0.56 4.09 -0.24
N VAL A 91 -0.32 4.29 1.06
CA VAL A 91 -1.36 4.66 2.02
C VAL A 91 -1.72 6.14 1.83
N ALA A 92 -2.91 6.39 1.26
CA ALA A 92 -3.37 7.72 0.89
C ALA A 92 -4.12 8.46 2.01
N GLY A 93 -4.80 7.73 2.90
CA GLY A 93 -5.67 8.36 3.87
C GLY A 93 -6.44 7.39 4.75
N THR A 94 -7.60 7.83 5.22
CA THR A 94 -8.47 7.07 6.11
C THR A 94 -9.76 6.66 5.41
N ALA A 95 -10.25 5.46 5.69
CA ALA A 95 -11.61 5.02 5.32
C ALA A 95 -12.61 5.15 6.48
N VAL A 96 -12.14 5.56 7.67
CA VAL A 96 -13.01 5.85 8.83
C VAL A 96 -13.44 7.31 8.79
N GLY A 97 -14.76 7.53 8.75
CA GLY A 97 -15.37 8.86 8.73
C GLY A 97 -15.48 9.52 10.12
N GLY A 98 -15.76 10.83 10.12
CA GLY A 98 -15.95 11.64 11.32
C GLY A 98 -15.31 13.03 11.19
N VAL A 99 -15.42 13.86 12.23
CA VAL A 99 -14.63 15.11 12.34
C VAL A 99 -13.16 14.74 12.13
N THR A 100 -12.45 15.47 11.26
CA THR A 100 -11.03 15.26 10.97
C THR A 100 -10.18 15.51 12.21
N GLN A 101 -10.09 14.50 13.07
CA GLN A 101 -9.33 14.51 14.32
C GLN A 101 -7.87 14.10 14.10
N ARG A 102 -7.47 13.80 12.87
CA ARG A 102 -6.12 13.34 12.51
C ARG A 102 -5.52 14.21 11.42
N GLY A 103 -4.22 14.42 11.52
CA GLY A 103 -3.43 15.03 10.46
C GLY A 103 -3.07 14.03 9.38
N SER A 104 -2.55 14.51 8.25
CA SER A 104 -2.01 13.67 7.16
C SER A 104 -0.79 12.84 7.55
N ASP A 105 -0.27 13.00 8.78
CA ASP A 105 0.72 12.11 9.38
C ASP A 105 0.08 10.94 10.16
N PHE A 106 -1.24 10.76 10.05
CA PHE A 106 -2.07 9.75 10.69
C PHE A 106 -2.15 9.85 12.23
N LEU A 107 -1.46 10.80 12.85
CA LEU A 107 -1.57 11.07 14.28
C LEU A 107 -2.82 11.90 14.58
N PRO A 108 -3.42 11.75 15.78
CA PRO A 108 -4.41 12.70 16.25
C PRO A 108 -3.84 14.13 16.28
N LEU A 109 -4.69 15.11 15.98
CA LEU A 109 -4.36 16.52 16.19
C LEU A 109 -4.07 16.76 17.67
N LYS A 110 -3.27 17.79 17.98
CA LYS A 110 -2.81 18.06 19.34
C LYS A 110 -3.91 18.02 20.42
N PRO A 111 -5.11 18.60 20.21
CA PRO A 111 -6.19 18.55 21.20
C PRO A 111 -6.69 17.14 21.52
N PHE A 112 -6.54 16.18 20.60
CA PHE A 112 -7.07 14.82 20.73
C PHE A 112 -6.02 13.81 21.24
N ARG A 113 -4.87 14.27 21.77
CA ARG A 113 -3.78 13.42 22.27
C ARG A 113 -3.86 13.18 23.78
N SER A 114 -4.75 12.29 24.19
CA SER A 114 -4.89 11.89 25.61
C SER A 114 -3.64 11.19 26.17
N LEU A 115 -3.53 11.10 27.51
CA LEU A 115 -2.45 10.37 28.20
C LEU A 115 -2.41 8.88 27.78
N ASN A 116 -3.57 8.23 27.70
CA ASN A 116 -3.68 6.85 27.25
C ASN A 116 -3.16 6.67 25.82
N TRP A 117 -3.45 7.62 24.93
CA TRP A 117 -2.91 7.62 23.58
C TRP A 117 -1.39 7.79 23.58
N GLN A 118 -0.84 8.68 24.41
CA GLN A 118 0.61 8.90 24.50
C GLN A 118 1.35 7.63 24.96
N GLY A 119 0.82 6.94 25.97
CA GLY A 119 1.39 5.66 26.42
C GLY A 119 1.31 4.56 25.35
N ARG A 120 0.20 4.48 24.59
CA ARG A 120 0.10 3.56 23.44
C ARG A 120 1.11 3.93 22.34
N TRP A 121 1.26 5.21 22.04
CA TRP A 121 2.20 5.71 21.04
C TRP A 121 3.66 5.38 21.39
N GLN A 122 4.06 5.58 22.65
CA GLN A 122 5.39 5.22 23.13
C GLN A 122 5.66 3.72 22.98
N ARG A 123 4.69 2.86 23.33
CA ARG A 123 4.83 1.40 23.18
C ARG A 123 5.00 0.98 21.72
N ILE A 124 4.24 1.57 20.79
CA ILE A 124 4.37 1.28 19.35
C ILE A 124 5.75 1.68 18.85
N ARG A 125 6.22 2.88 19.20
CA ARG A 125 7.56 3.34 18.79
C ARG A 125 8.66 2.44 19.34
N ALA A 126 8.60 2.10 20.62
CA ALA A 126 9.57 1.20 21.24
C ALA A 126 9.55 -0.21 20.63
N ALA A 127 8.41 -0.67 20.10
CA ALA A 127 8.33 -1.93 19.36
C ALA A 127 9.04 -1.82 18.01
N ILE A 128 8.81 -0.74 17.25
CA ILE A 128 9.51 -0.48 15.97
C ILE A 128 11.01 -0.33 16.17
N ASP A 129 11.43 0.43 17.18
CA ASP A 129 12.86 0.64 17.49
C ASP A 129 13.57 -0.68 17.83
N ARG A 130 12.83 -1.67 18.35
CA ARG A 130 13.31 -3.03 18.66
C ARG A 130 13.08 -4.04 17.53
N LEU A 131 12.60 -3.60 16.37
CA LEU A 131 12.25 -4.46 15.23
C LEU A 131 11.27 -5.58 15.61
N ALA A 132 10.41 -5.32 16.60
CA ALA A 132 9.39 -6.27 17.01
C ALA A 132 8.29 -6.36 15.96
N VAL A 133 7.79 -7.57 15.71
CA VAL A 133 6.62 -7.79 14.85
C VAL A 133 5.41 -7.12 15.49
N LEU A 134 4.80 -6.21 14.75
CA LEU A 134 3.55 -5.58 15.12
C LEU A 134 2.39 -6.32 14.41
N PRO A 135 1.19 -6.33 14.99
CA PRO A 135 0.03 -6.86 14.27
C PRO A 135 -0.15 -6.09 12.94
N PRO A 136 -0.72 -6.72 11.90
CA PRO A 136 -1.00 -6.05 10.64
C PRO A 136 -2.03 -4.93 10.82
N ILE A 137 -1.93 -3.88 10.02
CA ILE A 137 -2.94 -2.81 9.93
C ILE A 137 -4.16 -3.31 9.14
N ASP A 138 -5.31 -2.66 9.27
CA ASP A 138 -6.47 -2.99 8.44
C ASP A 138 -6.70 -1.87 7.44
N VAL A 139 -6.75 -2.21 6.14
CA VAL A 139 -6.88 -1.23 5.07
C VAL A 139 -7.88 -1.69 4.02
N VAL A 140 -8.51 -0.71 3.37
CA VAL A 140 -9.18 -0.93 2.09
C VAL A 140 -8.31 -0.47 0.93
N ARG A 141 -8.28 -1.22 -0.18
CA ARG A 141 -7.68 -0.80 -1.45
C ARG A 141 -8.77 -0.23 -2.36
N TYR A 142 -8.57 0.98 -2.86
CA TYR A 142 -9.43 1.61 -3.85
C TYR A 142 -8.60 2.53 -4.76
N ALA A 143 -8.84 2.50 -6.08
CA ALA A 143 -8.12 3.30 -7.07
C ALA A 143 -6.59 3.25 -6.91
N ASP A 144 -6.03 2.05 -6.75
CA ASP A 144 -4.58 1.79 -6.57
C ASP A 144 -3.91 2.43 -5.34
N ARG A 145 -4.72 2.85 -4.36
CA ARG A 145 -4.26 3.40 -3.09
C ARG A 145 -4.88 2.64 -1.93
N TYR A 146 -4.23 2.72 -0.77
CA TYR A 146 -4.71 2.10 0.47
C TYR A 146 -5.26 3.16 1.44
N TRP A 147 -6.35 2.81 2.11
CA TRP A 147 -7.06 3.67 3.04
C TRP A 147 -7.25 2.95 4.36
N VAL A 148 -6.77 3.56 5.44
CA VAL A 148 -6.68 2.92 6.74
C VAL A 148 -8.06 2.81 7.39
N LEU A 149 -8.44 1.59 7.76
CA LEU A 149 -9.58 1.28 8.62
C LEU A 149 -9.14 1.25 10.09
N ASP A 150 -8.08 0.51 10.41
CA ASP A 150 -7.46 0.49 11.73
C ASP A 150 -5.92 0.53 11.63
N GLY A 151 -5.29 1.02 12.70
CA GLY A 151 -3.83 1.02 12.81
C GLY A 151 -3.18 2.33 12.37
N HIS A 152 -3.91 3.46 12.34
CA HIS A 152 -3.35 4.77 11.99
C HIS A 152 -2.07 5.11 12.76
N ASN A 153 -1.98 4.76 14.05
CA ASN A 153 -0.77 4.98 14.84
C ASN A 153 0.41 4.11 14.35
N ARG A 154 0.16 2.90 13.84
CA ARG A 154 1.23 2.03 13.29
C ARG A 154 1.73 2.61 11.96
N VAL A 155 0.82 3.06 11.08
CA VAL A 155 1.17 3.79 9.85
C VAL A 155 1.99 5.04 10.15
N ALA A 156 1.53 5.86 11.11
CA ALA A 156 2.29 7.02 11.55
C ALA A 156 3.69 6.63 12.05
N ALA A 157 3.79 5.62 12.91
CA ALA A 157 5.08 5.19 13.45
C ALA A 157 6.02 4.70 12.35
N ALA A 158 5.51 3.96 11.36
CA ALA A 158 6.25 3.54 10.16
C ALA A 158 6.76 4.75 9.35
N LEU A 159 5.91 5.75 9.09
CA LEU A 159 6.29 6.99 8.41
C LEU A 159 7.39 7.75 9.15
N TYR A 160 7.27 7.91 10.47
CA TYR A 160 8.27 8.62 11.28
C TYR A 160 9.59 7.84 11.37
N ALA A 161 9.54 6.50 11.43
CA ALA A 161 10.72 5.64 11.37
C ALA A 161 11.36 5.61 9.97
N GLY A 162 10.59 5.91 8.92
CA GLY A 162 11.02 5.78 7.53
C GLY A 162 11.02 4.34 7.04
N GLN A 163 10.12 3.51 7.56
CA GLN A 163 9.87 2.18 7.04
C GLN A 163 9.27 2.30 5.63
N VAL A 164 9.74 1.46 4.72
CA VAL A 164 9.26 1.42 3.32
C VAL A 164 7.98 0.61 3.22
N GLN A 165 7.89 -0.47 4.00
CA GLN A 165 6.81 -1.45 3.93
C GLN A 165 6.15 -1.68 5.29
N ILE A 166 4.89 -2.08 5.26
CA ILE A 166 4.09 -2.44 6.43
C ILE A 166 3.14 -3.57 6.08
N ASP A 167 2.91 -4.48 7.03
CA ASP A 167 1.96 -5.58 6.86
C ASP A 167 0.53 -5.12 7.14
N ALA A 168 -0.40 -5.56 6.29
CA ALA A 168 -1.79 -5.16 6.35
C ALA A 168 -2.76 -6.30 5.96
N ASN A 169 -3.90 -6.38 6.62
CA ASN A 169 -5.08 -7.06 6.11
C ASN A 169 -5.75 -6.15 5.08
N VAL A 170 -5.86 -6.62 3.84
CA VAL A 170 -6.35 -5.81 2.72
C VAL A 170 -7.72 -6.28 2.28
N VAL A 171 -8.68 -5.36 2.26
CA VAL A 171 -9.98 -5.52 1.59
C VAL A 171 -9.99 -4.66 0.34
N GLU A 172 -10.12 -5.26 -0.83
CA GLU A 172 -10.31 -4.51 -2.07
C GLU A 172 -11.77 -4.06 -2.22
N LEU A 173 -11.96 -2.77 -2.47
CA LEU A 173 -13.26 -2.22 -2.84
C LEU A 173 -13.34 -2.21 -4.37
N VAL A 174 -14.06 -3.16 -4.96
CA VAL A 174 -14.20 -3.27 -6.43
C VAL A 174 -15.40 -2.43 -6.88
N PRO A 175 -15.22 -1.41 -7.73
CA PRO A 175 -16.34 -0.65 -8.29
C PRO A 175 -17.34 -1.57 -9.01
N PRO A 176 -18.64 -1.23 -9.10
CA PRO A 176 -19.64 -2.07 -9.76
C PRO A 176 -19.32 -2.44 -11.22
N ASP A 177 -18.66 -1.53 -11.92
CA ASP A 177 -18.16 -1.63 -13.29
C ASP A 177 -16.67 -1.97 -13.37
N GLY A 178 -16.02 -2.16 -12.22
CA GLY A 178 -14.60 -2.43 -12.09
C GLY A 178 -14.26 -3.90 -12.19
N VAL A 179 -13.01 -4.17 -12.58
CA VAL A 179 -12.43 -5.52 -12.52
C VAL A 179 -11.59 -5.61 -11.24
N PRO A 180 -11.70 -6.70 -10.46
CA PRO A 180 -10.83 -6.89 -9.30
C PRO A 180 -9.35 -6.91 -9.72
N SER A 181 -8.49 -6.26 -8.93
CA SER A 181 -7.06 -6.16 -9.21
C SER A 181 -6.35 -7.50 -9.19
N GLU A 182 -6.83 -8.44 -8.38
CA GLU A 182 -6.35 -9.81 -8.36
C GLU A 182 -7.49 -10.75 -8.66
N ARG A 183 -7.25 -11.80 -9.45
CA ARG A 183 -8.19 -12.93 -9.49
C ARG A 183 -7.99 -13.72 -8.20
N PRO A 184 -9.07 -14.19 -7.53
CA PRO A 184 -8.90 -15.07 -6.38
C PRO A 184 -8.03 -16.21 -6.87
N GLY A 185 -6.96 -16.53 -6.14
CA GLY A 185 -5.98 -17.53 -6.53
C GLY A 185 -6.71 -18.70 -7.16
N ASP A 186 -6.57 -18.81 -8.48
CA ASP A 186 -7.33 -19.76 -9.25
C ASP A 186 -6.93 -21.12 -8.72
N LEU A 187 -7.84 -21.78 -8.01
CA LEU A 187 -7.60 -23.11 -7.46
C LEU A 187 -7.14 -24.03 -8.60
N ALA A 188 -7.59 -23.78 -9.84
CA ALA A 188 -7.13 -24.49 -11.02
C ALA A 188 -5.64 -24.26 -11.33
N ALA A 189 -5.08 -23.06 -11.11
CA ALA A 189 -3.65 -22.80 -11.29
C ALA A 189 -2.82 -23.58 -10.25
N VAL A 190 -3.21 -23.52 -8.97
CA VAL A 190 -2.55 -24.26 -7.88
C VAL A 190 -2.67 -25.78 -8.09
N LEU A 191 -3.83 -26.26 -8.55
CA LEU A 191 -4.07 -27.67 -8.84
C LEU A 191 -3.31 -28.14 -10.10
N THR A 192 -3.14 -27.27 -11.09
CA THR A 192 -2.36 -27.57 -12.31
C THR A 192 -0.88 -27.71 -11.97
N GLU A 193 -0.34 -26.82 -11.15
CA GLU A 193 1.04 -26.90 -10.63
C GLU A 193 1.25 -28.16 -9.77
N SER A 194 0.28 -28.49 -8.90
CA SER A 194 0.31 -29.70 -8.07
C SER A 194 0.20 -31.01 -8.88
N ARG A 195 -0.39 -30.98 -10.08
CA ARG A 195 -0.43 -32.13 -11.01
C ARG A 195 0.90 -32.27 -11.76
N ALA A 196 1.48 -31.16 -12.20
CA ALA A 196 2.78 -31.14 -12.86
C ALA A 196 3.90 -31.70 -11.96
N LEU A 197 3.91 -31.33 -10.68
CA LEU A 197 4.88 -31.83 -9.70
C LEU A 197 4.77 -33.34 -9.44
N ARG A 198 3.56 -33.91 -9.44
CA ARG A 198 3.36 -35.36 -9.27
C ARG A 198 3.83 -36.15 -10.48
N ASN A 199 3.49 -35.68 -11.68
CA ASN A 199 3.90 -36.33 -12.93
C ASN A 199 5.43 -36.31 -13.12
N ALA A 200 6.11 -35.26 -12.63
CA ALA A 200 7.57 -35.17 -12.66
C ALA A 200 8.27 -36.17 -11.72
N GLY A 201 7.59 -36.62 -10.66
CA GLY A 201 8.10 -37.64 -9.73
C GLY A 201 8.01 -39.08 -10.25
N GLU A 202 7.07 -39.36 -11.14
CA GLU A 202 6.79 -40.71 -11.65
C GLU A 202 7.75 -41.17 -12.75
N GLY A 203 8.52 -40.26 -13.36
CA GLY A 203 9.42 -40.58 -14.49
C GLY A 203 10.78 -41.20 -14.13
N ARG A 204 11.12 -41.42 -12.85
CA ARG A 204 12.49 -41.82 -12.43
C ARG A 204 12.64 -43.22 -11.84
N ALA A 205 11.58 -44.02 -11.80
CA ALA A 205 11.62 -45.40 -11.30
C ALA A 205 11.51 -46.41 -12.45
N GLY A 206 12.62 -46.67 -13.14
CA GLY A 206 12.63 -47.68 -14.21
C GLY A 206 13.98 -47.79 -14.92
N GLY A 207 15.03 -48.16 -14.20
CA GLY A 207 16.38 -48.32 -14.75
C GLY A 207 17.12 -49.52 -14.13
N THR A 208 16.83 -50.70 -14.68
CA THR A 208 17.56 -51.98 -14.69
C THR A 208 18.85 -52.09 -13.85
N PHE A 209 18.82 -52.94 -12.82
CA PHE A 209 20.02 -53.52 -12.21
C PHE A 209 20.51 -54.68 -13.10
N ARG A 210 21.72 -54.56 -13.66
CA ARG A 210 22.42 -55.64 -14.36
C ARG A 210 23.35 -56.30 -13.34
N ASP A 211 23.03 -57.53 -12.95
CA ASP A 211 23.94 -58.38 -12.18
C ASP A 211 25.03 -58.90 -13.12
N ASP A 212 26.29 -58.58 -12.81
CA ASP A 212 27.46 -59.24 -13.38
C ASP A 212 28.44 -59.49 -12.23
N ALA A 213 28.37 -60.69 -11.66
CA ALA A 213 29.29 -61.17 -10.64
C ALA A 213 30.06 -62.36 -11.20
N SER A 214 31.26 -62.08 -11.72
CA SER A 214 32.27 -63.07 -12.06
C SER A 214 32.91 -63.59 -10.77
N ILE A 215 32.72 -64.87 -10.44
CA ILE A 215 33.44 -65.58 -9.38
C ILE A 215 34.56 -66.38 -10.03
N ASP A 216 35.80 -66.02 -9.72
CA ASP A 216 37.01 -66.76 -10.08
C ASP A 216 37.35 -67.78 -8.96
N PRO A 217 37.63 -69.07 -9.25
CA PRO A 217 37.88 -70.09 -8.23
C PRO A 217 39.37 -70.42 -8.07
N SER A 218 39.89 -70.46 -6.84
CA SER A 218 41.06 -71.27 -6.38
C SER A 218 41.20 -71.12 -4.85
N ALA A 219 41.03 -72.19 -4.06
CA ALA A 219 42.11 -73.04 -3.50
C ALA A 219 42.80 -72.35 -2.29
N GLU A 220 43.06 -72.93 -1.11
CA GLU A 220 43.40 -74.31 -0.75
C GLU A 220 43.43 -74.47 0.80
N SER A 221 43.10 -75.68 1.25
CA SER A 221 43.68 -76.46 2.36
C SER A 221 44.35 -75.79 3.57
N SER A 222 43.83 -76.07 4.77
CA SER A 222 44.43 -76.99 5.79
C SER A 222 43.53 -77.11 7.02
#